data_AF-A0A536AZD2-F1
#
_entry.id   AF-A0A536AZD2-F1
#
_cell.length_a   1.000
_cell.length_b   1.000
_cell.length_c   1.000
_cell.angle_alpha   90.00
_cell.angle_beta   90.00
_cell.angle_gamma   90.00
#
_symmetry.space_group_name_H-M   'P 1'
#
loop_
_entity.id
_entity.type
_entity.pdbx_description
1 polymer ?
#
loop_
_entity_poly.entity_id
_entity_poly.type
_entity_poly.pdbx_seq_one_letter_code
_entity_poly.pdbx_strand_id
1 'polypeptide(L)' 'GEIDFLVFFWDPLEPQPHDPDVRALLRLAVVWNIPVACNRASADFMISSPLMTSDYERQMPDYGSYVDRYVAGD' A
#
# COMPACT_ATOMS: atom_id res chain seq x y z
N GLY A 1 -2.83 -8.30 -8.77
CA GLY A 1 -1.49 -8.53 -8.20
C GLY A 1 -1.54 -9.80 -7.38
N GLU A 2 -0.39 -10.37 -7.01
CA GLU A 2 -0.30 -11.59 -6.21
C GLU A 2 -0.16 -11.32 -4.70
N ILE A 3 -0.04 -10.04 -4.31
CA ILE A 3 0.12 -9.60 -2.92
C ILE A 3 -1.17 -8.90 -2.48
N ASP A 4 -1.77 -9.40 -1.40
CA ASP A 4 -3.00 -8.85 -0.82
C ASP A 4 -2.79 -8.10 0.50
N PHE A 5 -1.60 -8.21 1.09
CA PHE A 5 -1.26 -7.60 2.37
C PHE A 5 0.25 -7.33 2.48
N LEU A 6 0.64 -6.20 3.05
CA LEU A 6 2.03 -5.82 3.22
C LEU A 6 2.36 -5.52 4.70
N VAL A 7 3.27 -6.29 5.29
CA VAL A 7 3.93 -5.91 6.54
C VAL A 7 5.34 -5.45 6.19
N PHE A 8 5.65 -4.19 6.48
CA PHE A 8 6.95 -3.62 6.14
C PHE A 8 7.52 -2.83 7.32
N PHE A 9 8.39 -3.48 8.10
CA PHE A 9 9.10 -2.81 9.19
C PHE A 9 10.40 -2.22 8.66
N TRP A 10 10.44 -0.89 8.61
CA TRP A 10 11.59 -0.09 8.18
C TRP A 10 12.11 0.75 9.35
N ASP A 11 13.37 1.16 9.30
CA ASP A 11 13.98 2.00 10.33
C ASP A 11 13.58 3.48 10.13
N PRO A 12 12.88 4.11 11.09
CA PRO A 12 12.44 5.49 10.95
C PRO A 12 13.49 6.54 11.38
N LEU A 13 14.61 6.13 11.98
CA LEU A 13 15.57 7.04 12.61
C LEU A 13 16.78 7.35 11.71
N GLU A 14 17.24 6.36 10.95
CA GLU A 14 18.42 6.51 10.11
C GLU A 14 18.06 6.51 8.62
N PRO A 15 18.42 7.57 7.86
CA PRO A 15 18.18 7.59 6.42
C PRO A 15 19.01 6.51 5.74
N GLN A 16 18.37 5.70 4.88
CA GLN A 16 19.03 4.63 4.16
C GLN A 16 19.20 4.98 2.68
N PRO A 17 20.25 4.46 2.00
CA PRO A 17 20.43 4.66 0.56
C PRO A 17 19.23 4.21 -0.29
N HIS A 18 18.39 3.32 0.25
CA HIS A 18 17.20 2.75 -0.40
C HIS A 18 15.89 3.42 0.06
N ASP A 19 15.92 4.56 0.75
CA ASP A 19 14.71 5.33 1.10
C ASP A 19 13.78 5.63 -0.10
N PRO A 20 14.29 5.92 -1.33
CA PRO A 20 13.44 6.06 -2.51
C PRO A 20 12.59 4.81 -2.80
N ASP A 21 13.15 3.63 -2.57
CA ASP A 21 12.51 2.34 -2.84
C ASP A 21 11.41 2.05 -1.82
N VAL A 22 11.63 2.40 -0.54
CA VAL A 22 10.61 2.34 0.52
C VAL A 22 9.38 3.15 0.12
N ARG A 23 9.61 4.38 -0.34
CA ARG A 23 8.52 5.29 -0.77
C ARG A 23 7.82 4.78 -2.02
N ALA A 24 8.55 4.19 -2.96
CA ALA A 24 7.98 3.60 -4.17
C ALA A 24 7.06 2.42 -3.84
N LEU A 25 7.48 1.53 -2.95
CA LEU A 25 6.68 0.39 -2.50
C LEU A 25 5.40 0.85 -1.78
N LEU A 26 5.52 1.77 -0.82
CA LEU A 26 4.37 2.31 -0.09
C LEU A 26 3.39 3.03 -1.03
N ARG A 27 3.90 3.77 -2.03
CA ARG A 27 3.08 4.41 -3.04
C ARG A 27 2.29 3.39 -3.86
N LEU A 28 2.91 2.29 -4.28
CA LEU A 28 2.22 1.22 -5.00
C LEU A 28 1.14 0.57 -4.14
N ALA A 29 1.42 0.32 -2.86
CA ALA A 29 0.43 -0.27 -1.96
C ALA A 29 -0.80 0.63 -1.76
N VAL A 30 -0.59 1.96 -1.69
CA VAL A 30 -1.69 2.95 -1.68
C VAL A 30 -2.46 2.94 -3.00
N VAL A 31 -1.77 2.88 -4.15
CA VAL A 31 -2.43 2.84 -5.46
C VAL A 31 -3.40 1.65 -5.56
N TRP A 32 -2.96 0.47 -5.12
CA TRP A 32 -3.75 -0.75 -5.15
C TRP A 32 -4.66 -0.95 -3.93
N ASN A 33 -4.69 0.02 -3.02
CA ASN A 33 -5.46 -0.01 -1.78
C ASN A 33 -5.35 -1.34 -1.01
N ILE A 34 -4.11 -1.86 -0.89
CA ILE A 34 -3.85 -3.04 -0.06
C ILE A 34 -3.58 -2.60 1.38
N PRO A 35 -3.95 -3.39 2.40
CA PRO A 35 -3.61 -3.04 3.78
C PRO A 35 -2.10 -3.10 3.99
N VAL A 36 -1.55 -2.09 4.65
CA VAL A 36 -0.11 -1.94 4.92
C VAL A 36 0.15 -1.68 6.40
N ALA A 37 0.95 -2.53 7.03
CA ALA A 37 1.49 -2.31 8.37
C ALA A 37 2.95 -1.85 8.29
N CYS A 38 3.22 -0.58 8.64
CA CYS A 38 4.56 -0.02 8.70
C CYS A 38 5.26 -0.19 10.07
N ASN A 39 4.52 -0.69 11.06
CA ASN A 39 5.03 -0.92 12.41
C ASN A 39 4.28 -2.08 13.07
N ARG A 40 4.83 -2.56 14.19
CA ARG A 40 4.29 -3.71 14.92
C ARG A 40 2.85 -3.47 15.40
N ALA A 41 2.54 -2.29 15.93
CA ALA A 41 1.20 -2.00 16.43
C ALA A 41 0.15 -2.10 15.31
N SER A 42 0.41 -1.54 14.13
CA SER A 42 -0.48 -1.69 12.97
C SER A 42 -0.61 -3.16 12.54
N ALA A 43 0.49 -3.93 12.56
CA ALA A 43 0.45 -5.36 12.23
C ALA A 43 -0.41 -6.15 13.23
N ASP A 44 -0.27 -5.87 14.53
CA ASP A 44 -1.05 -6.51 15.61
C ASP A 44 -2.56 -6.23 15.45
N PHE A 45 -2.94 -4.99 15.11
CA PHE A 45 -4.34 -4.63 14.83
C PHE A 45 -4.88 -5.31 13.57
N MET A 46 -4.08 -5.36 12.50
CA MET A 46 -4.52 -5.95 11.25
C MET A 46 -4.66 -7.46 11.34
N ILE A 47 -3.71 -8.16 11.97
CA ILE A 47 -3.77 -9.63 12.10
C ILE A 47 -4.90 -10.10 13.02
N SER A 48 -5.30 -9.26 13.97
CA SER A 48 -6.43 -9.52 14.87
C SER A 48 -7.79 -9.12 14.28
N SER A 49 -7.81 -8.46 13.12
CA SER A 49 -9.05 -8.04 12.46
C SER A 49 -9.85 -9.25 11.98
N PRO A 50 -11.18 -9.28 12.17
CA PRO A 50 -12.05 -10.30 11.56
C PRO A 50 -11.95 -10.33 10.03
N LEU A 51 -11.61 -9.17 9.42
CA LEU A 51 -11.42 -9.04 7.97
C LEU A 51 -10.20 -9.83 7.46
N MET A 52 -9.32 -10.27 8.36
CA MET A 52 -8.11 -10.99 8.01
C MET A 52 -8.36 -12.48 7.72
N THR A 53 -9.49 -13.00 8.17
CA THR A 53 -9.91 -14.40 8.00
C THR A 53 -11.12 -14.55 7.07
N SER A 54 -11.56 -13.46 6.44
CA SER A 54 -12.69 -13.44 5.52
C SER A 54 -12.29 -12.83 4.18
N ASP A 55 -13.06 -13.09 3.13
CA ASP A 55 -12.91 -12.35 1.88
C ASP A 55 -13.15 -10.85 2.13
N TYR A 56 -12.25 -10.02 1.60
CA TYR A 56 -12.33 -8.57 1.71
C TYR A 56 -12.32 -7.93 0.31
N GLU A 57 -13.43 -7.28 -0.04
CA GLU A 57 -13.53 -6.53 -1.28
C GLU A 57 -12.93 -5.12 -1.11
N ARG A 58 -11.77 -4.91 -1.71
CA ARG A 58 -11.06 -3.63 -1.71
C ARG A 58 -11.82 -2.63 -2.58
N GLN A 59 -12.07 -1.44 -2.03
CA GLN A 59 -12.53 -0.31 -2.85
C GLN A 59 -11.36 0.26 -3.64
N MET A 60 -11.27 -0.08 -4.93
CA MET A 60 -10.24 0.48 -5.80
C MET A 60 -10.60 1.93 -6.18
N PRO A 61 -9.70 2.91 -5.97
CA PRO A 61 -9.92 4.25 -6.46
C PRO A 61 -10.02 4.27 -7.99
N ASP A 62 -10.92 5.10 -8.52
CA ASP A 62 -11.03 5.30 -9.97
C ASP A 62 -9.89 6.19 -10.47
N TYR A 63 -8.96 5.59 -11.20
CA TYR A 63 -7.84 6.29 -11.83
C TYR A 63 -8.09 6.66 -13.29
N GLY A 64 -9.27 6.37 -13.87
CA GLY A 64 -9.58 6.65 -15.27
C GLY A 64 -9.38 8.12 -15.64
N SER A 65 -9.93 9.03 -14.82
CA SER A 65 -9.77 10.47 -15.01
C SER A 65 -8.32 10.97 -14.94
N TYR A 66 -7.43 10.26 -14.23
CA TYR A 66 -6.01 10.59 -14.20
C TYR A 66 -5.32 10.14 -15.50
N VAL A 67 -5.63 8.92 -15.97
CA VAL A 67 -5.09 8.39 -17.23
C VAL A 67 -5.53 9.24 -18.41
N ASP A 68 -6.81 9.61 -18.46
CA ASP A 68 -7.38 10.41 -19.55
C ASP A 68 -6.73 11.79 -19.70
N ARG A 69 -6.23 12.39 -18.61
CA ARG A 69 -5.49 13.67 -18.66
C ARG A 69 -4.15 13.55 -19.39
N TYR A 70 -3.50 12.40 -19.34
CA TYR A 70 -2.25 12.17 -20.07
C TYR A 70 -2.53 11.81 -21.53
N VAL A 71 -3.62 11.09 -21.80
CA VAL A 71 -4.01 10.71 -23.17
C VAL A 71 -4.54 11.91 -23.97
N ALA A 72 -5.24 12.85 -23.32
CA ALA A 72 -5.74 14.06 -23.98
C ALA A 72 -4.69 15.18 -24.14
N GLY A 73 -3.49 15.00 -23.58
CA GLY A 73 -2.38 15.96 -23.63
C GLY A 73 -1.34 15.66 -24.72
N ASP A 74 -1.51 14.56 -25.47
CA ASP A 74 -0.72 14.18 -26.66
C ASP A 74 -1.50 14.47 -27.96
#